data_AF-A0A1Q3KZV3-F1
#
_entry.id   AF-A0A1Q3KZV3-F1
#
_cell.length_a   1.000
_cell.length_b   1.000
_cell.length_c   1.000
_cell.angle_alpha   90.00
_cell.angle_beta   90.00
_cell.angle_gamma   90.00
#
_symmetry.space_group_name_H-M   'P 1'
#
loop_
_entity.id
_entity.type
_entity.pdbx_description
1 polymer ?
#
loop_
_entity_poly.entity_id
_entity_poly.type
_entity_poly.pdbx_seq_one_letter_code
_entity_poly.pdbx_strand_id
1 'polypeptide(L)'
;MTSLRRLPTLIAFGLALLPALLQPAVAKEPMAIPGTTVTLAPPEGFTPSTQFSGFENKESGASVLVIEFPPEAYDQIAPTLFGTLERARTEFAKRQIKVETLSEVDTPNGKIVLLKGEQVANGETYEKWMALFKGSKTVMLTVQAPEDAGLDDEQVVALIKSVKLGPAQSIAERMATLPYRIEAAEPFRVADILAGNTVLLVVGPQNVDPSGNMPILLVSPQLGGGPIGDKVEAAAEALLKGTVGLQEGKIEKRGPVTFAGAKGLSFEGSFEEKGLKKRFLQYLAVLPDGKFIRLLATAKADAFDGLRPAIEKTAASVALKAMP
;
A
#
# COMPACT_ATOMS: atom_id res chain seq x y z
N MET A 1 64.14 -46.74 -63.32
CA MET A 1 64.24 -45.45 -64.05
C MET A 1 63.53 -44.39 -63.23
N THR A 2 64.26 -43.32 -62.87
CA THR A 2 63.82 -41.91 -62.65
C THR A 2 62.55 -41.60 -61.85
N SER A 3 62.45 -40.64 -60.94
CA SER A 3 63.35 -39.86 -60.07
C SER A 3 62.43 -39.09 -59.09
N LEU A 4 63.01 -38.57 -58.00
CA LEU A 4 62.42 -37.72 -56.95
C LEU A 4 61.41 -36.64 -57.41
N ARG A 5 60.46 -36.29 -56.52
CA ARG A 5 60.28 -34.88 -56.05
C ARG A 5 59.43 -34.78 -54.77
N ARG A 6 59.67 -33.67 -54.07
CA ARG A 6 59.54 -33.38 -52.63
C ARG A 6 58.12 -33.00 -52.16
N LEU A 7 57.92 -33.15 -50.83
CA LEU A 7 56.89 -32.55 -49.94
C LEU A 7 56.69 -31.03 -50.16
N PRO A 8 55.58 -30.37 -49.73
CA PRO A 8 55.25 -30.23 -48.30
C PRO A 8 53.75 -30.25 -47.90
N THR A 9 53.58 -30.50 -46.60
CA THR A 9 52.41 -30.40 -45.72
C THR A 9 51.62 -29.09 -45.86
N LEU A 10 50.29 -29.18 -45.94
CA LEU A 10 49.36 -28.07 -45.70
C LEU A 10 48.36 -28.49 -44.61
N ILE A 11 48.53 -27.89 -43.44
CA ILE A 11 47.60 -27.95 -42.31
C ILE A 11 46.42 -27.03 -42.65
N ALA A 12 45.24 -27.60 -42.89
CA ALA A 12 44.00 -26.84 -43.05
C ALA A 12 43.36 -26.63 -41.67
N PHE A 13 43.48 -25.42 -41.14
CA PHE A 13 42.72 -24.94 -39.98
C PHE A 13 41.28 -24.68 -40.42
N GLY A 14 40.38 -25.63 -40.15
CA GLY A 14 38.94 -25.48 -40.38
C GLY A 14 38.33 -24.59 -39.29
N LEU A 15 37.98 -23.36 -39.66
CA LEU A 15 37.30 -22.38 -38.82
C LEU A 15 35.86 -22.87 -38.51
N ALA A 16 35.64 -23.41 -37.31
CA ALA A 16 34.30 -23.72 -36.82
C ALA A 16 33.61 -22.41 -36.39
N LEU A 17 32.75 -21.87 -37.26
CA LEU A 17 31.79 -20.82 -36.91
C LEU A 17 30.78 -21.38 -35.91
N LEU A 18 30.96 -21.09 -34.62
CA LEU A 18 29.89 -21.23 -33.62
C LEU A 18 28.81 -20.18 -33.93
N PRO A 19 27.56 -20.57 -34.23
CA PRO A 19 26.46 -19.61 -34.14
C PRO A 19 26.29 -19.25 -32.66
N ALA A 20 26.63 -18.01 -32.32
CA ALA A 20 26.28 -17.42 -31.04
C ALA A 20 24.76 -17.51 -30.88
N LEU A 21 24.32 -18.39 -29.98
CA LEU A 21 22.94 -18.45 -29.51
C LEU A 21 22.62 -17.11 -28.83
N LEU A 22 22.01 -16.20 -29.58
CA LEU A 22 21.21 -15.11 -29.03
C LEU A 22 20.02 -15.77 -28.33
N GLN A 23 20.18 -16.11 -27.04
CA GLN A 23 19.03 -16.41 -26.21
C GLN A 23 18.29 -15.08 -25.98
N PRO A 24 17.02 -14.95 -26.38
CA PRO A 24 16.24 -13.80 -25.95
C PRO A 24 16.22 -13.81 -24.42
N ALA A 25 16.49 -12.67 -23.80
CA ALA A 25 16.37 -12.50 -22.35
C ALA A 25 14.95 -12.88 -21.94
N VAL A 26 14.77 -14.10 -21.44
CA VAL A 26 13.47 -14.60 -21.00
C VAL A 26 13.21 -13.95 -19.66
N ALA A 27 12.34 -12.93 -19.65
CA ALA A 27 11.77 -12.40 -18.42
C ALA A 27 11.27 -13.58 -17.57
N LYS A 28 11.58 -13.58 -16.27
CA LYS A 28 11.19 -14.67 -15.34
C LYS A 28 9.69 -14.92 -15.42
N GLU A 29 9.27 -16.15 -15.09
CA GLU A 29 7.83 -16.46 -14.99
C GLU A 29 7.10 -15.44 -14.11
N PRO A 30 5.85 -15.07 -14.44
CA PRO A 30 5.09 -14.13 -13.62
C PRO A 30 4.99 -14.59 -12.16
N MET A 31 5.39 -13.72 -11.23
CA MET A 31 5.35 -13.97 -9.80
C MET A 31 4.36 -13.05 -9.10
N ALA A 32 3.59 -13.61 -8.17
CA ALA A 32 2.72 -12.82 -7.31
C ALA A 32 3.54 -11.97 -6.34
N ILE A 33 3.16 -10.71 -6.15
CA ILE A 33 3.80 -9.82 -5.19
C ILE A 33 3.15 -10.02 -3.82
N PRO A 34 3.90 -10.46 -2.80
CA PRO A 34 3.37 -10.69 -1.46
C PRO A 34 2.63 -9.47 -0.91
N GLY A 35 1.42 -9.69 -0.39
CA GLY A 35 0.59 -8.65 0.21
C GLY A 35 -0.20 -7.79 -0.77
N THR A 36 -0.21 -8.11 -2.07
CA THR A 36 -0.93 -7.33 -3.10
C THR A 36 -1.82 -8.23 -3.97
N THR A 37 -2.66 -7.61 -4.79
CA THR A 37 -3.42 -8.29 -5.86
C THR A 37 -2.62 -8.44 -7.16
N VAL A 38 -1.35 -8.04 -7.18
CA VAL A 38 -0.55 -7.90 -8.41
C VAL A 38 0.34 -9.13 -8.64
N THR A 39 0.38 -9.56 -9.89
CA THR A 39 1.37 -10.52 -10.41
C THR A 39 2.12 -9.88 -11.56
N LEU A 40 3.44 -10.03 -11.64
CA LEU A 40 4.23 -9.54 -12.77
C LEU A 40 5.47 -10.39 -12.99
N ALA A 41 6.05 -10.33 -14.19
CA ALA A 41 7.34 -10.96 -14.50
C ALA A 41 8.46 -9.95 -14.20
N PRO A 42 9.25 -10.14 -13.13
CA PRO A 42 10.30 -9.18 -12.83
C PRO A 42 11.48 -9.33 -13.82
N PRO A 43 12.29 -8.26 -13.98
CA PRO A 43 13.49 -8.34 -14.80
C PRO A 43 14.49 -9.36 -14.25
N GLU A 44 15.49 -9.71 -15.06
CA GLU A 44 16.56 -10.62 -14.65
C GLU A 44 17.32 -10.06 -13.42
N GLY A 45 17.78 -10.95 -12.53
CA GLY A 45 18.46 -10.56 -11.29
C GLY A 45 17.55 -10.06 -10.16
N PHE A 46 16.29 -9.71 -10.44
CA PHE A 46 15.35 -9.29 -9.39
C PHE A 46 14.82 -10.47 -8.58
N THR A 47 14.63 -10.22 -7.28
CA THR A 47 14.09 -11.15 -6.28
C THR A 47 13.04 -10.44 -5.40
N PRO A 48 12.07 -11.16 -4.81
CA PRO A 48 11.08 -10.52 -3.93
C PRO A 48 11.76 -9.79 -2.76
N SER A 49 11.36 -8.55 -2.50
CA SER A 49 11.88 -7.80 -1.34
C SER A 49 11.21 -8.27 -0.05
N THR A 50 11.95 -8.23 1.05
CA THR A 50 11.42 -8.46 2.40
C THR A 50 11.02 -7.15 3.10
N GLN A 51 11.32 -5.99 2.51
CA GLN A 51 11.14 -4.67 3.13
C GLN A 51 9.93 -3.91 2.59
N PHE A 52 9.54 -4.20 1.35
CA PHE A 52 8.42 -3.55 0.67
C PHE A 52 7.73 -4.54 -0.29
N SER A 53 6.49 -4.23 -0.66
CA SER A 53 5.76 -5.00 -1.67
C SER A 53 6.37 -4.77 -3.05
N GLY A 54 7.14 -5.73 -3.53
CA GLY A 54 7.75 -5.66 -4.85
C GLY A 54 9.01 -6.53 -4.98
N PHE A 55 9.92 -6.10 -5.84
CA PHE A 55 11.17 -6.80 -6.15
C PHE A 55 12.38 -5.89 -6.02
N GLU A 56 13.53 -6.48 -5.72
CA GLU A 56 14.82 -5.80 -5.63
C GLU A 56 15.90 -6.62 -6.34
N ASN A 57 16.81 -5.91 -7.00
CA ASN A 57 18.09 -6.43 -7.44
C ASN A 57 19.15 -5.86 -6.48
N LYS A 58 19.66 -6.70 -5.59
CA LYS A 58 20.63 -6.29 -4.56
C LYS A 58 22.02 -5.97 -5.15
N GLU A 59 22.33 -6.52 -6.31
CA GLU A 59 23.62 -6.30 -6.97
C GLU A 59 23.65 -4.94 -7.66
N SER A 60 22.57 -4.57 -8.36
CA SER A 60 22.48 -3.30 -9.08
C SER A 60 21.82 -2.16 -8.30
N GLY A 61 21.24 -2.44 -7.13
CA GLY A 61 20.49 -1.45 -6.34
C GLY A 61 19.12 -1.07 -6.93
N ALA A 62 18.71 -1.70 -8.04
CA ALA A 62 17.42 -1.44 -8.67
C ALA A 62 16.26 -2.09 -7.90
N SER A 63 15.08 -1.46 -7.95
CA SER A 63 13.87 -1.96 -7.28
C SER A 63 12.60 -1.65 -8.06
N VAL A 64 11.61 -2.51 -7.86
CA VAL A 64 10.23 -2.37 -8.35
C VAL A 64 9.34 -2.35 -7.13
N LEU A 65 8.68 -1.23 -6.85
CA LEU A 65 7.74 -1.04 -5.75
C LEU A 65 6.32 -1.05 -6.28
N VAL A 66 5.43 -1.70 -5.54
CA VAL A 66 3.99 -1.74 -5.82
C VAL A 66 3.22 -1.21 -4.63
N ILE A 67 2.39 -0.21 -4.87
CA ILE A 67 1.48 0.38 -3.88
C ILE A 67 0.05 0.23 -4.41
N GLU A 68 -0.82 -0.33 -3.58
CA GLU A 68 -2.25 -0.41 -3.89
C GLU A 68 -3.04 0.63 -3.08
N PHE A 69 -3.91 1.36 -3.76
CA PHE A 69 -4.88 2.28 -3.17
C PHE A 69 -6.31 1.75 -3.40
N PRO A 70 -7.31 2.32 -2.69
CA PRO A 70 -8.70 2.04 -2.98
C PRO A 70 -9.04 2.24 -4.47
N PRO A 71 -10.06 1.54 -5.01
CA PRO A 71 -10.46 1.66 -6.41
C PRO A 71 -10.79 3.10 -6.81
N GLU A 72 -11.40 3.87 -5.90
CA GLU A 72 -11.86 5.23 -6.16
C GLU A 72 -10.69 6.24 -6.25
N ALA A 73 -9.51 5.87 -5.74
CA ALA A 73 -8.34 6.73 -5.78
C ALA A 73 -7.82 6.96 -7.21
N TYR A 74 -8.11 6.05 -8.15
CA TYR A 74 -7.68 6.19 -9.54
C TYR A 74 -8.16 7.52 -10.14
N ASP A 75 -9.43 7.86 -9.93
CA ASP A 75 -10.05 9.05 -10.54
C ASP A 75 -9.50 10.36 -9.94
N GLN A 76 -8.82 10.30 -8.79
CA GLN A 76 -8.06 11.42 -8.22
C GLN A 76 -6.60 11.43 -8.67
N ILE A 77 -5.93 10.28 -8.62
CA ILE A 77 -4.49 10.15 -8.87
C ILE A 77 -4.18 10.32 -10.36
N ALA A 78 -4.94 9.66 -11.24
CA ALA A 78 -4.69 9.68 -12.68
C ALA A 78 -4.67 11.10 -13.26
N PRO A 79 -5.70 11.95 -13.10
CA PRO A 79 -5.68 13.30 -13.69
C PRO A 79 -4.70 14.26 -13.00
N THR A 80 -4.34 14.00 -11.73
CA THR A 80 -3.45 14.86 -10.94
C THR A 80 -1.98 14.57 -11.21
N LEU A 81 -1.59 13.29 -11.21
CA LEU A 81 -0.20 12.88 -11.32
C LEU A 81 0.18 12.38 -12.73
N PHE A 82 -0.77 11.82 -13.49
CA PHE A 82 -0.52 11.17 -14.78
C PHE A 82 -1.27 11.85 -15.95
N GLY A 83 -1.95 12.97 -15.71
CA GLY A 83 -2.81 13.60 -16.71
C GLY A 83 -2.06 14.37 -17.80
N THR A 84 -1.04 15.14 -17.43
CA THR A 84 -0.16 15.85 -18.37
C THR A 84 1.26 15.93 -17.83
N LEU A 85 2.25 16.09 -18.71
CA LEU A 85 3.66 16.19 -18.32
C LEU A 85 3.91 17.38 -17.37
N GLU A 86 3.32 18.54 -17.64
CA GLU A 86 3.49 19.75 -16.83
C GLU A 86 2.89 19.60 -15.41
N ARG A 87 1.72 18.95 -15.30
CA ARG A 87 1.14 18.63 -13.99
C ARG A 87 1.99 17.61 -13.25
N ALA A 88 2.42 16.54 -13.93
CA ALA A 88 3.31 15.54 -13.35
C ALA A 88 4.57 16.19 -12.79
N ARG A 89 5.25 17.03 -13.59
CA ARG A 89 6.42 17.81 -13.15
C ARG A 89 6.14 18.62 -11.88
N THR A 90 5.03 19.34 -11.84
CA THR A 90 4.65 20.19 -10.70
C THR A 90 4.39 19.36 -9.44
N GLU A 91 3.62 18.28 -9.55
CA GLU A 91 3.20 17.47 -8.40
C GLU A 91 4.33 16.57 -7.87
N PHE A 92 5.14 16.00 -8.75
CA PHE A 92 6.28 15.15 -8.37
C PHE A 92 7.49 15.96 -7.88
N ALA A 93 7.67 17.22 -8.32
CA ALA A 93 8.70 18.10 -7.77
C ALA A 93 8.54 18.33 -6.26
N LYS A 94 7.31 18.31 -5.73
CA LYS A 94 7.03 18.36 -4.27
C LYS A 94 7.65 17.19 -3.50
N ARG A 95 7.98 16.11 -4.21
CA ARG A 95 8.63 14.89 -3.69
C ARG A 95 10.08 14.75 -4.19
N GLN A 96 10.65 15.84 -4.71
CA GLN A 96 12.02 15.89 -5.26
C GLN A 96 12.25 14.93 -6.43
N ILE A 97 11.21 14.59 -7.19
CA ILE A 97 11.30 13.80 -8.42
C ILE A 97 11.17 14.76 -9.60
N LYS A 98 12.17 14.79 -10.48
CA LYS A 98 12.15 15.57 -11.72
C LYS A 98 11.61 14.68 -12.84
N VAL A 99 10.37 14.90 -13.25
CA VAL A 99 9.74 14.17 -14.35
C VAL A 99 10.20 14.74 -15.70
N GLU A 100 10.70 13.86 -16.56
CA GLU A 100 11.27 14.23 -17.84
C GLU A 100 10.32 13.95 -18.99
N THR A 101 9.72 12.75 -19.01
CA THR A 101 8.85 12.30 -20.09
C THR A 101 7.54 11.71 -19.57
N LEU A 102 6.54 11.76 -20.44
CA LEU A 102 5.25 11.10 -20.31
C LEU A 102 4.98 10.39 -21.63
N SER A 103 4.82 9.08 -21.58
CA SER A 103 4.50 8.24 -22.74
C SER A 103 3.32 7.32 -22.43
N GLU A 104 2.78 6.69 -23.46
CA GLU A 104 1.74 5.66 -23.31
C GLU A 104 2.30 4.31 -23.73
N VAL A 105 1.97 3.28 -22.96
CA VAL A 105 2.33 1.90 -23.22
C VAL A 105 1.05 1.09 -23.40
N ASP A 106 0.91 0.40 -24.53
CA ASP A 106 -0.15 -0.57 -24.74
C ASP A 106 0.14 -1.84 -23.92
N THR A 107 -0.77 -2.19 -23.01
CA THR A 107 -0.67 -3.36 -22.13
C THR A 107 -1.95 -4.20 -22.19
N PRO A 108 -1.94 -5.45 -21.68
CA PRO A 108 -3.17 -6.22 -21.49
C PRO A 108 -4.21 -5.54 -20.56
N ASN A 109 -3.79 -4.60 -19.71
CA ASN A 109 -4.68 -3.81 -18.84
C ASN A 109 -5.15 -2.51 -19.51
N GLY A 110 -4.94 -2.35 -20.82
CA GLY A 110 -5.23 -1.13 -21.59
C GLY A 110 -4.01 -0.23 -21.78
N LYS A 111 -4.26 1.00 -22.23
CA LYS A 111 -3.23 2.04 -22.38
C LYS A 111 -2.83 2.58 -21.01
N ILE A 112 -1.57 2.42 -20.66
CA ILE A 112 -1.01 2.87 -19.38
C ILE A 112 -0.08 4.05 -19.62
N VAL A 113 -0.30 5.13 -18.88
CA VAL A 113 0.64 6.27 -18.88
C VAL A 113 1.87 5.87 -18.09
N LEU A 114 3.04 6.03 -18.72
CA LEU A 114 4.35 5.83 -18.14
C LEU A 114 5.06 7.17 -18.01
N LEU A 115 5.42 7.52 -16.78
CA LEU A 115 6.30 8.66 -16.51
C LEU A 115 7.72 8.16 -16.34
N LYS A 116 8.70 8.85 -16.93
CA LYS A 116 10.12 8.68 -16.63
C LYS A 116 10.69 9.97 -16.06
N GLY A 117 11.60 9.85 -15.10
CA GLY A 117 12.32 10.97 -14.53
C GLY A 117 13.47 10.52 -13.65
N GLU A 118 13.97 11.43 -12.84
CA GLU A 118 15.11 11.21 -11.94
C GLU A 118 14.81 11.71 -10.53
N GLN A 119 15.51 11.15 -9.55
CA GLN A 119 15.52 11.64 -8.18
C GLN A 119 16.90 11.49 -7.57
N VAL A 120 17.41 12.57 -6.98
CA VAL A 120 18.61 12.52 -6.15
C VAL A 120 18.22 12.12 -4.72
N ALA A 121 18.76 11.01 -4.24
CA ALA A 121 18.56 10.53 -2.87
C ALA A 121 19.90 10.03 -2.31
N ASN A 122 20.23 10.41 -1.07
CA ASN A 122 21.47 10.02 -0.40
C ASN A 122 22.78 10.31 -1.18
N GLY A 123 22.76 11.33 -2.04
CA GLY A 123 23.92 11.71 -2.87
C GLY A 123 24.06 10.91 -4.17
N GLU A 124 23.09 10.07 -4.50
CA GLU A 124 23.05 9.25 -5.70
C GLU A 124 21.81 9.58 -6.55
N THR A 125 21.98 9.57 -7.87
CA THR A 125 20.88 9.80 -8.83
C THR A 125 20.24 8.48 -9.19
N TYR A 126 18.92 8.41 -9.03
CA TYR A 126 18.11 7.27 -9.43
C TYR A 126 17.23 7.64 -10.62
N GLU A 127 17.32 6.87 -11.70
CA GLU A 127 16.28 6.86 -12.72
C GLU A 127 14.99 6.28 -12.12
N LYS A 128 13.85 6.85 -12.49
CA LYS A 128 12.53 6.49 -11.99
C LYS A 128 11.51 6.37 -13.09
N TRP A 129 10.75 5.28 -13.04
CA TRP A 129 9.60 5.05 -13.88
C TRP A 129 8.37 4.82 -13.02
N MET A 130 7.26 5.44 -13.40
CA MET A 130 6.01 5.33 -12.65
C MET A 130 4.86 5.04 -13.61
N ALA A 131 4.03 4.06 -13.24
CA ALA A 131 2.85 3.66 -13.98
C ALA A 131 1.67 3.50 -13.03
N LEU A 132 0.46 3.82 -13.50
CA LEU A 132 -0.78 3.72 -12.73
C LEU A 132 -1.78 2.83 -13.45
N PHE A 133 -2.28 1.80 -12.76
CA PHE A 133 -3.24 0.85 -13.29
C PHE A 133 -4.58 0.97 -12.57
N LYS A 134 -5.67 0.82 -13.34
CA LYS A 134 -7.04 0.73 -12.85
C LYS A 134 -7.47 -0.74 -12.82
N GLY A 135 -7.85 -1.25 -11.65
CA GLY A 135 -8.40 -2.60 -11.48
C GLY A 135 -9.35 -2.68 -10.29
N SER A 136 -9.45 -3.85 -9.64
CA SER A 136 -10.16 -3.97 -8.36
C SER A 136 -9.49 -3.22 -7.21
N LYS A 137 -8.28 -2.70 -7.46
CA LYS A 137 -7.61 -1.64 -6.70
C LYS A 137 -6.91 -0.70 -7.68
N THR A 138 -6.56 0.48 -7.21
CA THR A 138 -5.67 1.38 -7.96
C THR A 138 -4.24 0.97 -7.65
N VAL A 139 -3.46 0.61 -8.67
CA VAL A 139 -2.08 0.13 -8.46
C VAL A 139 -1.09 1.14 -9.02
N MET A 140 -0.20 1.65 -8.18
CA MET A 140 0.96 2.43 -8.61
C MET A 140 2.19 1.54 -8.57
N LEU A 141 2.82 1.38 -9.73
CA LEU A 141 4.09 0.68 -9.88
C LEU A 141 5.18 1.73 -10.07
N THR A 142 6.22 1.66 -9.24
CA THR A 142 7.39 2.53 -9.31
C THR A 142 8.61 1.65 -9.51
N VAL A 143 9.32 1.84 -10.62
CA VAL A 143 10.64 1.27 -10.83
C VAL A 143 11.67 2.34 -10.53
N GLN A 144 12.74 1.99 -9.82
CA GLN A 144 13.86 2.90 -9.62
C GLN A 144 15.19 2.16 -9.69
N ALA A 145 16.20 2.79 -10.27
CA ALA A 145 17.52 2.19 -10.43
C ALA A 145 18.61 3.28 -10.39
N PRO A 146 19.77 3.03 -9.77
CA PRO A 146 20.97 3.83 -10.00
C PRO A 146 21.31 3.92 -11.49
N GLU A 147 21.96 4.99 -11.93
CA GLU A 147 22.33 5.17 -13.34
C GLU A 147 23.22 4.04 -13.90
N ASP A 148 24.05 3.42 -13.06
CA ASP A 148 24.95 2.33 -13.44
C ASP A 148 24.32 0.93 -13.32
N ALA A 149 23.04 0.84 -12.92
CA ALA A 149 22.35 -0.42 -12.73
C ALA A 149 22.03 -1.19 -14.03
N GLY A 150 22.18 -0.54 -15.19
CA GLY A 150 21.96 -1.14 -16.50
C GLY A 150 20.51 -1.52 -16.80
N LEU A 151 19.55 -0.93 -16.08
CA LEU A 151 18.12 -1.12 -16.33
C LEU A 151 17.65 -0.14 -17.41
N ASP A 152 17.22 -0.66 -18.57
CA ASP A 152 16.80 0.19 -19.69
C ASP A 152 15.26 0.35 -19.80
N ASP A 153 14.85 1.30 -20.65
CA ASP A 153 13.43 1.59 -20.88
C ASP A 153 12.67 0.40 -21.48
N GLU A 154 13.32 -0.46 -22.28
CA GLU A 154 12.67 -1.62 -22.90
C GLU A 154 12.33 -2.68 -21.85
N GLN A 155 13.25 -2.93 -20.91
CA GLN A 155 13.05 -3.81 -19.77
C GLN A 155 11.92 -3.31 -18.87
N VAL A 156 11.85 -2.00 -18.61
CA VAL A 156 10.76 -1.40 -17.82
C VAL A 156 9.42 -1.50 -18.55
N VAL A 157 9.39 -1.27 -19.87
CA VAL A 157 8.18 -1.44 -20.68
C VAL A 157 7.72 -2.90 -20.69
N ALA A 158 8.64 -3.85 -20.80
CA ALA A 158 8.33 -5.28 -20.72
C ALA A 158 7.75 -5.67 -19.35
N LEU A 159 8.35 -5.16 -18.26
CA LEU A 159 7.85 -5.31 -16.90
C LEU A 159 6.41 -4.79 -16.77
N ILE A 160 6.14 -3.57 -17.22
CA ILE A 160 4.81 -2.94 -17.18
C ILE A 160 3.77 -3.76 -17.98
N LYS A 161 4.15 -4.27 -19.14
CA LYS A 161 3.28 -5.14 -19.97
C LYS A 161 2.98 -6.49 -19.31
N SER A 162 3.85 -6.96 -18.42
CA SER A 162 3.67 -8.24 -17.72
C SER A 162 2.70 -8.17 -16.54
N VAL A 163 2.32 -6.97 -16.11
CA VAL A 163 1.44 -6.76 -14.95
C VAL A 163 0.09 -7.42 -15.18
N LYS A 164 -0.33 -8.25 -14.24
CA LYS A 164 -1.67 -8.84 -14.14
C LYS A 164 -2.29 -8.40 -12.82
N LEU A 165 -3.49 -7.82 -12.92
CA LEU A 165 -4.28 -7.40 -11.76
C LEU A 165 -5.22 -8.53 -11.36
N GLY A 166 -5.07 -9.04 -10.15
CA GLY A 166 -5.98 -10.03 -9.54
C GLY A 166 -7.17 -9.36 -8.86
N PRO A 167 -8.22 -10.14 -8.52
CA PRO A 167 -9.36 -9.61 -7.79
C PRO A 167 -8.97 -9.26 -6.34
N ALA A 168 -9.46 -8.11 -5.86
CA ALA A 168 -9.50 -7.83 -4.44
C ALA A 168 -10.65 -8.58 -3.78
N GLN A 169 -10.43 -9.12 -2.59
CA GLN A 169 -11.52 -9.66 -1.78
C GLN A 169 -12.52 -8.53 -1.48
N SER A 170 -13.81 -8.84 -1.60
CA SER A 170 -14.88 -7.92 -1.24
C SER A 170 -14.80 -7.57 0.26
N ILE A 171 -15.36 -6.42 0.63
CA ILE A 171 -15.48 -6.03 2.05
C ILE A 171 -16.21 -7.13 2.85
N ALA A 172 -17.26 -7.73 2.29
CA ALA A 172 -18.00 -8.80 2.94
C ALA A 172 -17.13 -10.05 3.23
N GLU A 173 -16.33 -10.49 2.26
CA GLU A 173 -15.40 -11.61 2.43
C GLU A 173 -14.34 -11.30 3.51
N ARG A 174 -13.75 -10.11 3.48
CA ARG A 174 -12.75 -9.69 4.47
C ARG A 174 -13.37 -9.52 5.87
N MET A 175 -14.62 -9.06 5.95
CA MET A 175 -15.36 -8.99 7.22
C MET A 175 -15.65 -10.40 7.78
N ALA A 176 -15.91 -11.38 6.90
CA ALA A 176 -16.14 -12.75 7.30
C ALA A 176 -14.90 -13.39 7.96
N THR A 177 -13.69 -12.99 7.59
CA THR A 177 -12.43 -13.49 8.17
C THR A 177 -12.04 -12.84 9.49
N LEU A 178 -12.69 -11.74 9.90
CA LEU A 178 -12.33 -11.05 11.15
C LEU A 178 -12.55 -11.93 12.38
N PRO A 179 -11.73 -11.80 13.45
CA PRO A 179 -11.93 -12.53 14.71
C PRO A 179 -13.08 -11.94 15.57
N TYR A 180 -13.81 -10.95 15.04
CA TYR A 180 -14.96 -10.32 15.66
C TYR A 180 -16.01 -10.01 14.60
N ARG A 181 -17.23 -9.70 15.05
CA ARG A 181 -18.33 -9.17 14.24
C ARG A 181 -18.53 -7.70 14.60
N ILE A 182 -19.02 -6.95 13.63
CA ILE A 182 -19.43 -5.56 13.77
C ILE A 182 -20.48 -5.27 12.71
N GLU A 183 -21.50 -4.52 13.09
CA GLU A 183 -22.52 -3.99 12.20
C GLU A 183 -22.50 -2.46 12.29
N ALA A 184 -22.37 -1.81 11.13
CA ALA A 184 -22.40 -0.36 11.03
C ALA A 184 -23.82 0.17 11.26
N ALA A 185 -23.96 1.15 12.15
CA ALA A 185 -25.20 1.90 12.28
C ALA A 185 -25.17 3.14 11.37
N GLU A 186 -26.28 3.42 10.68
CA GLU A 186 -26.43 4.65 9.90
C GLU A 186 -26.13 5.91 10.74
N PRO A 187 -25.43 6.91 10.18
CA PRO A 187 -25.05 7.06 8.77
C PRO A 187 -23.67 6.46 8.43
N PHE A 188 -23.07 5.66 9.32
CA PHE A 188 -21.79 5.01 9.04
C PHE A 188 -21.96 3.86 8.05
N ARG A 189 -20.96 3.70 7.19
CA ARG A 189 -20.76 2.51 6.36
C ARG A 189 -19.33 2.02 6.47
N VAL A 190 -19.11 0.74 6.24
CA VAL A 190 -17.75 0.19 6.15
C VAL A 190 -17.09 0.71 4.88
N ALA A 191 -15.94 1.35 5.02
CA ALA A 191 -15.11 1.82 3.91
C ALA A 191 -14.00 0.84 3.57
N ASP A 192 -13.32 0.28 4.59
CA ASP A 192 -12.21 -0.65 4.38
C ASP A 192 -11.89 -1.48 5.65
N ILE A 193 -10.98 -2.45 5.51
CA ILE A 193 -10.39 -3.23 6.61
C ILE A 193 -8.87 -3.04 6.63
N LEU A 194 -8.40 -2.10 7.43
CA LEU A 194 -6.99 -1.73 7.54
C LEU A 194 -6.19 -2.83 8.26
N ALA A 195 -4.95 -3.06 7.82
CA ALA A 195 -4.03 -4.03 8.40
C ALA A 195 -4.64 -5.44 8.66
N GLY A 196 -5.64 -5.82 7.86
CA GLY A 196 -6.31 -7.12 7.92
C GLY A 196 -7.34 -7.30 9.03
N ASN A 197 -7.40 -6.43 10.05
CA ASN A 197 -8.33 -6.61 11.16
C ASN A 197 -8.97 -5.34 11.74
N THR A 198 -8.62 -4.15 11.24
CA THR A 198 -9.20 -2.89 11.70
C THR A 198 -10.30 -2.45 10.76
N VAL A 199 -11.54 -2.43 11.21
CA VAL A 199 -12.65 -1.95 10.37
C VAL A 199 -12.68 -0.43 10.40
N LEU A 200 -12.58 0.18 9.22
CA LEU A 200 -12.77 1.61 9.00
C LEU A 200 -14.20 1.87 8.55
N LEU A 201 -14.90 2.70 9.31
CA LEU A 201 -16.22 3.19 8.98
C LEU A 201 -16.19 4.70 8.77
N VAL A 202 -16.98 5.15 7.81
CA VAL A 202 -17.06 6.57 7.43
C VAL A 202 -18.50 6.99 7.17
N VAL A 203 -18.73 8.31 7.17
CA VAL A 203 -20.00 8.91 6.74
C VAL A 203 -19.83 9.54 5.37
N GLY A 204 -20.79 9.30 4.47
CA GLY A 204 -20.80 9.83 3.10
C GLY A 204 -20.18 8.89 2.06
N PRO A 205 -20.19 9.26 0.77
CA PRO A 205 -19.88 8.36 -0.34
C PRO A 205 -18.38 8.12 -0.56
N GLN A 206 -17.50 8.93 0.02
CA GLN A 206 -16.05 8.82 -0.19
C GLN A 206 -15.40 7.92 0.86
N ASN A 207 -14.38 7.15 0.43
CA ASN A 207 -13.56 6.31 1.32
C ASN A 207 -12.27 7.00 1.78
N VAL A 208 -11.98 8.18 1.22
CA VAL A 208 -10.77 8.95 1.47
C VAL A 208 -11.13 10.32 2.02
N ASP A 209 -10.33 10.83 2.95
CA ASP A 209 -10.52 12.17 3.52
C ASP A 209 -9.27 13.05 3.39
N PRO A 210 -8.97 13.55 2.18
CA PRO A 210 -7.87 14.49 2.00
C PRO A 210 -8.03 15.75 2.86
N SER A 211 -9.27 16.15 3.14
CA SER A 211 -9.62 17.40 3.82
C SER A 211 -9.59 17.32 5.35
N GLY A 212 -9.64 16.13 5.95
CA GLY A 212 -9.77 15.94 7.40
C GLY A 212 -11.20 16.15 7.95
N ASN A 213 -12.20 16.33 7.08
CA ASN A 213 -13.58 16.65 7.47
C ASN A 213 -14.47 15.44 7.74
N MET A 214 -14.09 14.25 7.24
CA MET A 214 -14.94 13.08 7.25
C MET A 214 -15.06 12.51 8.66
N PRO A 215 -16.28 12.24 9.15
CA PRO A 215 -16.45 11.45 10.35
C PRO A 215 -15.90 10.03 10.13
N ILE A 216 -15.03 9.60 11.03
CA ILE A 216 -14.34 8.31 10.97
C ILE A 216 -14.63 7.55 12.26
N LEU A 217 -14.95 6.26 12.15
CA LEU A 217 -15.00 5.31 13.27
C LEU A 217 -14.12 4.11 12.93
N LEU A 218 -13.18 3.82 13.82
CA LEU A 218 -12.26 2.69 13.72
C LEU A 218 -12.60 1.68 14.81
N VAL A 219 -12.61 0.40 14.47
CA VAL A 219 -12.61 -0.70 15.46
C VAL A 219 -11.40 -1.58 15.19
N SER A 220 -10.52 -1.69 16.19
CA SER A 220 -9.19 -2.28 16.07
C SER A 220 -8.91 -3.20 17.25
N PRO A 221 -8.87 -4.54 17.06
CA PRO A 221 -8.27 -5.43 18.03
C PRO A 221 -6.74 -5.30 18.02
N GLN A 222 -6.11 -5.68 19.12
CA GLN A 222 -4.66 -5.72 19.22
C GLN A 222 -4.06 -6.72 18.19
N LEU A 223 -3.23 -6.22 17.26
CA LEU A 223 -2.61 -6.99 16.16
C LEU A 223 -1.45 -7.90 16.61
N GLY A 224 -0.88 -7.68 17.80
CA GLY A 224 0.27 -8.41 18.32
C GLY A 224 0.71 -7.94 19.71
N GLY A 225 1.79 -8.50 20.25
CA GLY A 225 2.25 -8.20 21.61
C GLY A 225 1.49 -8.99 22.69
N GLY A 226 2.02 -8.97 23.90
CA GLY A 226 1.45 -9.67 25.05
C GLY A 226 0.22 -8.97 25.64
N PRO A 227 -0.43 -9.61 26.62
CA PRO A 227 -1.48 -8.99 27.44
C PRO A 227 -1.04 -7.64 28.01
N ILE A 228 -1.95 -6.67 28.07
CA ILE A 228 -1.65 -5.35 28.65
C ILE A 228 -1.78 -5.32 30.18
N GLY A 229 -2.33 -6.39 30.78
CA GLY A 229 -2.56 -6.50 32.22
C GLY A 229 -3.39 -5.35 32.77
N ASP A 230 -3.03 -4.82 33.93
CA ASP A 230 -3.75 -3.73 34.60
C ASP A 230 -3.44 -2.34 34.03
N LYS A 231 -2.61 -2.23 32.99
CA LYS A 231 -2.14 -0.95 32.41
C LYS A 231 -3.13 -0.35 31.40
N VAL A 232 -4.42 -0.57 31.59
CA VAL A 232 -5.47 -0.19 30.63
C VAL A 232 -5.47 1.31 30.33
N GLU A 233 -5.35 2.14 31.35
CA GLU A 233 -5.33 3.60 31.19
C GLU A 233 -4.09 4.08 30.44
N ALA A 234 -2.90 3.61 30.84
CA ALA A 234 -1.65 3.95 30.16
C ALA A 234 -1.65 3.48 28.69
N ALA A 235 -2.20 2.29 28.41
CA ALA A 235 -2.37 1.78 27.05
C ALA A 235 -3.35 2.65 26.25
N ALA A 236 -4.48 3.04 26.84
CA ALA A 236 -5.47 3.91 26.20
C ALA A 236 -4.88 5.27 25.82
N GLU A 237 -4.07 5.88 26.70
CA GLU A 237 -3.40 7.15 26.41
C GLU A 237 -2.32 7.02 25.35
N ALA A 238 -1.51 5.95 25.42
CA ALA A 238 -0.47 5.68 24.43
C ALA A 238 -1.06 5.45 23.03
N LEU A 239 -2.16 4.69 22.94
CA LEU A 239 -2.87 4.46 21.67
C LEU A 239 -3.46 5.74 21.10
N LEU A 240 -4.02 6.61 21.95
CA LEU A 240 -4.53 7.92 21.53
C LEU A 240 -3.41 8.79 20.95
N LYS A 241 -2.32 8.97 21.71
CA LYS A 241 -1.15 9.77 21.30
C LYS A 241 -0.40 9.19 20.11
N GLY A 242 -0.41 7.87 19.93
CA GLY A 242 0.18 7.20 18.78
C GLY A 242 -0.69 7.28 17.51
N THR A 243 -1.93 7.76 17.60
CA THR A 243 -2.79 7.93 16.43
C THR A 243 -2.45 9.25 15.74
N VAL A 244 -2.16 9.17 14.43
CA VAL A 244 -1.84 10.36 13.62
C VAL A 244 -3.00 11.36 13.67
N GLY A 245 -2.67 12.62 13.98
CA GLY A 245 -3.64 13.71 14.14
C GLY A 245 -4.16 13.88 15.58
N LEU A 246 -3.88 12.93 16.49
CA LEU A 246 -4.35 12.96 17.88
C LEU A 246 -3.22 13.06 18.92
N GLN A 247 -1.98 13.30 18.48
CA GLN A 247 -0.81 13.44 19.37
C GLN A 247 -1.04 14.50 20.46
N GLU A 248 -1.70 15.60 20.11
CA GLU A 248 -2.00 16.74 20.99
C GLU A 248 -3.46 16.75 21.46
N GLY A 249 -4.19 15.63 21.31
CA GLY A 249 -5.59 15.53 21.72
C GLY A 249 -5.76 15.76 23.23
N LYS A 250 -6.71 16.64 23.59
CA LYS A 250 -7.05 16.95 24.98
C LYS A 250 -8.14 16.00 25.47
N ILE A 251 -7.81 15.14 26.43
CA ILE A 251 -8.78 14.29 27.13
C ILE A 251 -9.56 15.16 28.13
N GLU A 252 -10.86 15.29 27.92
CA GLU A 252 -11.75 16.11 28.74
C GLU A 252 -12.54 15.27 29.73
N LYS A 253 -12.85 14.03 29.36
CA LYS A 253 -13.60 13.10 30.21
C LYS A 253 -13.04 11.70 30.10
N ARG A 254 -12.97 11.03 31.25
CA ARG A 254 -12.62 9.62 31.41
C ARG A 254 -13.78 8.92 32.10
N GLY A 255 -14.02 7.66 31.79
CA GLY A 255 -15.09 6.90 32.43
C GLY A 255 -15.02 5.41 32.15
N PRO A 256 -15.68 4.58 32.96
CA PRO A 256 -15.81 3.16 32.67
C PRO A 256 -16.73 2.94 31.46
N VAL A 257 -16.46 1.89 30.67
CA VAL A 257 -17.34 1.44 29.58
C VAL A 257 -17.40 -0.08 29.54
N THR A 258 -18.51 -0.63 29.04
CA THR A 258 -18.57 -2.02 28.60
C THR A 258 -18.59 -2.04 27.09
N PHE A 259 -17.60 -2.68 26.46
CA PHE A 259 -17.44 -2.70 25.01
C PHE A 259 -16.93 -4.07 24.58
N ALA A 260 -17.47 -4.61 23.48
CA ALA A 260 -17.16 -5.96 22.98
C ALA A 260 -17.34 -7.09 24.03
N GLY A 261 -18.28 -6.93 24.96
CA GLY A 261 -18.53 -7.87 26.05
C GLY A 261 -17.54 -7.80 27.21
N ALA A 262 -16.60 -6.84 27.19
CA ALA A 262 -15.57 -6.67 28.20
C ALA A 262 -15.64 -5.30 28.89
N LYS A 263 -15.14 -5.23 30.13
CA LYS A 263 -14.96 -3.96 30.83
C LYS A 263 -13.79 -3.19 30.24
N GLY A 264 -13.90 -1.88 30.24
CA GLY A 264 -12.93 -1.00 29.62
C GLY A 264 -12.98 0.43 30.13
N LEU A 265 -12.21 1.27 29.46
CA LEU A 265 -12.10 2.70 29.72
C LEU A 265 -12.54 3.48 28.48
N SER A 266 -13.32 4.54 28.70
CA SER A 266 -13.68 5.52 27.68
C SER A 266 -12.93 6.82 27.88
N PHE A 267 -12.43 7.40 26.79
CA PHE A 267 -11.95 8.78 26.74
C PHE A 267 -12.80 9.59 25.76
N GLU A 268 -13.19 10.78 26.19
CA GLU A 268 -13.80 11.79 25.31
C GLU A 268 -12.95 13.06 25.38
N GLY A 269 -12.86 13.76 24.26
CA GLY A 269 -12.07 14.97 24.21
C GLY A 269 -12.12 15.69 22.88
N SER A 270 -11.22 16.65 22.74
CA SER A 270 -11.11 17.54 21.58
C SER A 270 -9.69 17.56 21.03
N PHE A 271 -9.56 17.88 19.75
CA PHE A 271 -8.29 18.05 19.06
C PHE A 271 -8.46 18.97 17.86
N GLU A 272 -7.34 19.42 17.29
CA GLU A 272 -7.30 20.17 16.06
C GLU A 272 -6.54 19.40 14.99
N GLU A 273 -7.09 19.34 13.79
CA GLU A 273 -6.45 18.70 12.64
C GLU A 273 -6.63 19.60 11.42
N LYS A 274 -5.54 20.04 10.80
CA LYS A 274 -5.57 20.91 9.62
C LYS A 274 -6.45 22.17 9.80
N GLY A 275 -6.43 22.77 11.00
CA GLY A 275 -7.25 23.94 11.34
C GLY A 275 -8.71 23.64 11.70
N LEU A 276 -9.13 22.36 11.70
CA LEU A 276 -10.48 21.95 12.04
C LEU A 276 -10.56 21.53 13.50
N LYS A 277 -11.51 22.12 14.24
CA LYS A 277 -11.85 21.69 15.61
C LYS A 277 -12.67 20.41 15.55
N LYS A 278 -12.11 19.34 16.10
CA LYS A 278 -12.71 17.99 16.10
C LYS A 278 -12.86 17.48 17.53
N ARG A 279 -13.74 16.49 17.67
CA ARG A 279 -13.94 15.73 18.90
C ARG A 279 -13.62 14.26 18.64
N PHE A 280 -13.20 13.58 19.70
CA PHE A 280 -12.98 12.14 19.68
C PHE A 280 -13.73 11.44 20.82
N LEU A 281 -14.09 10.19 20.57
CA LEU A 281 -14.51 9.21 21.57
C LEU A 281 -13.68 7.95 21.36
N GLN A 282 -13.05 7.47 22.42
CA GLN A 282 -12.32 6.22 22.44
C GLN A 282 -12.94 5.28 23.45
N TYR A 283 -13.12 4.02 23.06
CA TYR A 283 -13.30 2.90 23.99
C TYR A 283 -12.10 1.98 23.90
N LEU A 284 -11.61 1.50 25.04
CA LEU A 284 -10.61 0.45 25.12
C LEU A 284 -11.11 -0.60 26.12
N ALA A 285 -11.44 -1.79 25.64
CA ALA A 285 -11.85 -2.91 26.49
C ALA A 285 -10.78 -3.99 26.52
N VAL A 286 -10.56 -4.59 27.69
CA VAL A 286 -9.60 -5.68 27.88
C VAL A 286 -10.33 -7.01 27.82
N LEU A 287 -9.97 -7.81 26.83
CA LEU A 287 -10.56 -9.11 26.54
C LEU A 287 -10.06 -10.16 27.54
N PRO A 288 -10.72 -11.34 27.64
CA PRO A 288 -10.33 -12.39 28.58
C PRO A 288 -8.89 -12.91 28.41
N ASP A 289 -8.32 -12.83 27.20
CA ASP A 289 -6.93 -13.18 26.92
C ASP A 289 -5.92 -12.07 27.32
N GLY A 290 -6.42 -10.98 27.91
CA GLY A 290 -5.66 -9.82 28.36
C GLY A 290 -5.21 -8.88 27.24
N LYS A 291 -5.57 -9.16 25.98
CA LYS A 291 -5.41 -8.21 24.86
C LYS A 291 -6.54 -7.19 24.89
N PHE A 292 -6.40 -6.11 24.11
CA PHE A 292 -7.46 -5.11 23.99
C PHE A 292 -8.19 -5.15 22.65
N ILE A 293 -9.40 -4.62 22.66
CA ILE A 293 -10.10 -4.10 21.48
C ILE A 293 -10.42 -2.62 21.69
N ARG A 294 -10.12 -1.82 20.66
CA ARG A 294 -10.27 -0.37 20.67
C ARG A 294 -11.34 0.06 19.69
N LEU A 295 -12.18 1.00 20.09
CA LEU A 295 -12.97 1.82 19.18
C LEU A 295 -12.46 3.25 19.26
N LEU A 296 -12.28 3.92 18.13
CA LEU A 296 -11.97 5.35 18.04
C LEU A 296 -12.91 6.00 17.04
N ALA A 297 -13.75 6.91 17.50
CA ALA A 297 -14.59 7.75 16.64
C ALA A 297 -14.07 9.20 16.66
N THR A 298 -14.01 9.84 15.50
CA THR A 298 -13.67 11.25 15.35
C THR A 298 -14.61 11.93 14.37
N ALA A 299 -14.96 13.19 14.65
CA ALA A 299 -15.73 14.03 13.74
C ALA A 299 -15.49 15.50 14.08
N LYS A 300 -15.93 16.41 13.21
CA LYS A 300 -16.00 17.84 13.56
C LYS A 300 -16.82 18.05 14.83
N ALA A 301 -16.41 19.04 15.64
CA ALA A 301 -17.06 19.30 16.92
C ALA A 301 -18.56 19.61 16.80
N ASP A 302 -18.97 20.31 15.73
CA ASP A 302 -20.36 20.68 15.44
C ASP A 302 -21.24 19.49 15.01
N ALA A 303 -20.65 18.43 14.46
CA ALA A 303 -21.38 17.24 13.99
C ALA A 303 -21.34 16.06 14.98
N PHE A 304 -20.39 16.07 15.93
CA PHE A 304 -20.07 14.90 16.76
C PHE A 304 -21.26 14.39 17.59
N ASP A 305 -21.99 15.28 18.24
CA ASP A 305 -23.09 14.87 19.14
C ASP A 305 -24.27 14.26 18.37
N GLY A 306 -24.51 14.71 17.13
CA GLY A 306 -25.51 14.09 16.26
C GLY A 306 -25.15 12.68 15.80
N LEU A 307 -23.85 12.35 15.75
CA LEU A 307 -23.36 11.02 15.39
C LEU A 307 -23.28 10.06 16.58
N ARG A 308 -23.29 10.57 17.82
CA ARG A 308 -23.12 9.79 19.05
C ARG A 308 -24.05 8.56 19.13
N PRO A 309 -25.36 8.64 18.81
CA PRO A 309 -26.22 7.47 18.84
C PRO A 309 -25.78 6.36 17.87
N ALA A 310 -25.29 6.74 16.68
CA ALA A 310 -24.80 5.79 15.68
C ALA A 310 -23.45 5.18 16.10
N ILE A 311 -22.57 5.97 16.74
CA ILE A 311 -21.31 5.49 17.31
C ILE A 311 -21.59 4.43 18.38
N GLU A 312 -22.50 4.72 19.32
CA GLU A 312 -22.87 3.81 20.41
C GLU A 312 -23.56 2.55 19.90
N LYS A 313 -24.48 2.67 18.93
CA LYS A 313 -25.13 1.51 18.30
C LYS A 313 -24.14 0.63 17.55
N THR A 314 -23.17 1.23 16.85
CA THR A 314 -22.07 0.49 16.19
C THR A 314 -21.17 -0.18 17.23
N ALA A 315 -20.84 0.51 18.34
CA ALA A 315 -20.04 -0.07 19.41
C ALA A 315 -20.74 -1.27 20.07
N ALA A 316 -22.06 -1.21 20.24
CA ALA A 316 -22.87 -2.27 20.83
C ALA A 316 -22.98 -3.52 19.93
N SER A 317 -22.81 -3.39 18.62
CA SER A 317 -22.82 -4.54 17.70
C SER A 317 -21.49 -5.30 17.67
N VAL A 318 -20.43 -4.74 18.26
CA VAL A 318 -19.11 -5.39 18.29
C VAL A 318 -19.14 -6.59 19.24
N ALA A 319 -18.82 -7.77 18.71
CA ALA A 319 -18.73 -8.99 19.50
C ALA A 319 -17.60 -9.89 18.98
N LEU A 320 -16.82 -10.48 19.88
CA LEU A 320 -15.80 -11.46 19.49
C LEU A 320 -16.45 -12.71 18.89
N LYS A 321 -15.84 -13.27 17.85
CA LYS A 321 -16.20 -14.63 17.41
C LYS A 321 -15.53 -15.61 18.37
N ALA A 322 -16.23 -16.69 18.70
CA ALA A 322 -15.59 -17.82 19.36
C ALA A 322 -14.42 -18.27 18.48
N MET A 323 -13.22 -18.39 19.07
CA MET A 323 -12.12 -19.00 18.34
C MET A 323 -12.50 -20.47 18.09
N PRO A 324 -12.32 -20.99 16.85
CA PRO A 324 -12.53 -22.40 16.57
C PRO A 324 -11.57 -23.30 17.36
#